data_AF-A0A935ZRQ3-F1
#
_entry.id   AF-A0A935ZRQ3-F1
#
_cell.length_a   1.000
_cell.length_b   1.000
_cell.length_c   1.000
_cell.angle_alpha   90.00
_cell.angle_beta   90.00
_cell.angle_gamma   90.00
#
_symmetry.space_group_name_H-M   'P 1'
#
loop_
_entity.id
_entity.type
_entity.pdbx_description
1 polymer ?
#
loop_
_entity_poly.entity_id
_entity_poly.type
_entity_poly.pdbx_seq_one_letter_code
_entity_poly.pdbx_strand_id
1 'polypeptide(L)'
;MKPYLKELKEFFESTFAHVKTYILIEVIFIIVFGVASSQVKELLSAWTLLIVVSGIVFFITYLERYKFLKKFPISLIESVEQSLELKDIEIERRKSEIENIKINKSKERSSLINDSISDTIVGLNDQTCTLSSKEDTIDEIANKLCDKDVEDGLIQILSPFISEVYTIIQGENSQITVGVYFQKIAQDDWIEKSLPPENPMLIVIKDDNEIKDYIPIDLVENPTMIGDKQILQQHVETCLRNNRYVSSQIDFCGSNFNLVVSPIPYACDENRPSGAMIILLKNNEFPKDFEKIVKIFNRLLTNWMYKYNSCVFNRNSEVYLEFDLSKEGDVNNKIILYNNGRYKITNPTHLVQEVNN
;
A
#
# COMPACT_ATOMS: atom_id res chain seq x y z
N MET A 1 17.14 -27.85 30.41
CA MET A 1 16.07 -28.82 30.77
C MET A 1 15.97 -28.83 32.28
N LYS A 2 14.86 -28.37 32.87
CA LYS A 2 14.75 -28.15 34.33
C LYS A 2 14.97 -29.50 35.07
N PRO A 3 15.73 -29.54 36.17
CA PRO A 3 16.04 -30.78 36.93
C PRO A 3 14.78 -31.60 37.29
N TYR A 4 13.65 -30.92 37.52
CA TYR A 4 12.34 -31.52 37.77
C TYR A 4 11.83 -32.46 36.65
N LEU A 5 12.12 -32.17 35.38
CA LEU A 5 11.68 -32.99 34.25
C LEU A 5 12.39 -34.36 34.19
N LYS A 6 13.61 -34.44 34.75
CA LYS A 6 14.40 -35.67 34.77
C LYS A 6 13.88 -36.63 35.84
N GLU A 7 13.65 -36.13 37.06
CA GLU A 7 13.06 -36.89 38.16
C GLU A 7 11.66 -37.42 37.81
N LEU A 8 10.87 -36.61 37.10
CA LEU A 8 9.53 -36.96 36.63
C LEU A 8 9.57 -38.10 35.62
N LYS A 9 10.50 -38.03 34.65
CA LYS A 9 10.70 -39.09 33.65
C LYS A 9 11.14 -40.41 34.30
N GLU A 10 12.11 -40.36 35.20
CA GLU A 10 12.60 -41.54 35.93
C GLU A 10 11.49 -42.17 36.81
N PHE A 11 10.64 -41.34 37.42
CA PHE A 11 9.47 -41.81 38.15
C PHE A 11 8.46 -42.52 37.24
N PHE A 12 8.11 -41.95 36.09
CA PHE A 12 7.18 -42.57 35.14
C PHE A 12 7.73 -43.88 34.57
N GLU A 13 8.99 -43.90 34.14
CA GLU A 13 9.64 -45.11 33.62
C GLU A 13 9.68 -46.23 34.67
N SER A 14 10.00 -45.89 35.93
CA SER A 14 9.93 -46.84 37.05
C SER A 14 8.51 -47.34 37.31
N THR A 15 7.53 -46.44 37.29
CA THR A 15 6.11 -46.76 37.51
C THR A 15 5.58 -47.71 36.44
N PHE A 16 5.86 -47.44 35.17
CA PHE A 16 5.45 -48.30 34.06
C PHE A 16 6.13 -49.67 34.11
N ALA A 17 7.40 -49.74 34.51
CA ALA A 17 8.10 -51.01 34.70
C ALA A 17 7.48 -51.87 35.83
N HIS A 18 7.12 -51.25 36.95
CA HIS A 18 6.44 -51.94 38.06
C HIS A 18 5.04 -52.42 37.65
N VAL A 19 4.24 -51.57 37.00
CA VAL A 19 2.89 -51.95 36.51
C VAL A 19 2.96 -53.12 35.52
N LYS A 20 3.91 -53.10 34.58
CA LYS A 20 4.12 -54.22 33.63
C LYS A 20 4.46 -55.52 34.35
N THR A 21 5.24 -55.45 35.43
CA THR A 21 5.61 -56.61 36.25
C THR A 21 4.40 -57.18 36.97
N TYR A 22 3.55 -56.33 37.56
CA TYR A 22 2.29 -56.77 38.21
C TYR A 22 1.34 -57.45 37.23
N ILE A 23 1.16 -56.91 36.01
CA ILE A 23 0.32 -57.52 34.97
C ILE A 23 0.83 -58.91 34.59
N LEU A 24 2.16 -59.07 34.47
CA LEU A 24 2.75 -60.37 34.13
C LEU A 24 2.56 -61.40 35.24
N ILE A 25 2.70 -60.99 36.50
CA ILE A 25 2.43 -61.84 37.68
C ILE A 25 0.96 -62.26 37.72
N GLU A 26 0.03 -61.34 37.45
CA GLU A 26 -1.42 -61.59 37.40
C GLU A 26 -1.78 -62.64 36.35
N VAL A 27 -1.22 -62.53 35.14
CA VAL A 27 -1.44 -63.52 34.06
C VAL A 27 -0.94 -64.91 34.48
N ILE A 28 0.23 -65.00 35.12
CA ILE A 28 0.76 -66.29 35.61
C ILE A 28 -0.20 -66.89 36.63
N PHE A 29 -0.69 -66.11 37.59
CA PHE A 29 -1.63 -66.61 38.60
C PHE A 29 -2.97 -67.05 38.00
N ILE A 30 -3.51 -66.34 37.02
CA ILE A 30 -4.76 -66.74 36.33
C ILE A 30 -4.59 -68.09 35.64
N ILE A 31 -3.45 -68.32 34.96
CA ILE A 31 -3.14 -69.59 34.32
C ILE A 31 -3.03 -70.70 35.37
N VAL A 32 -2.31 -70.45 36.47
CA VAL A 32 -2.15 -71.41 37.58
C VAL A 32 -3.51 -71.75 38.20
N PHE A 33 -4.39 -70.77 38.40
CA PHE A 33 -5.76 -70.99 38.87
C PHE A 33 -6.57 -71.86 37.92
N GLY A 34 -6.51 -71.59 36.61
CA GLY A 34 -7.20 -72.39 35.60
C GLY A 34 -6.77 -73.85 35.62
N VAL A 35 -5.45 -74.09 35.63
CA VAL A 35 -4.88 -75.45 35.68
C VAL A 35 -5.22 -76.14 36.99
N ALA A 36 -4.99 -75.48 38.13
CA ALA A 36 -5.23 -76.07 39.44
C ALA A 36 -6.71 -76.41 39.67
N SER A 37 -7.62 -75.49 39.28
CA SER A 37 -9.08 -75.69 39.38
C SER A 37 -9.54 -76.92 38.60
N SER A 38 -8.99 -77.15 37.41
CA SER A 38 -9.33 -78.33 36.58
C SER A 38 -8.91 -79.68 37.20
N GLN A 39 -8.01 -79.67 38.19
CA GLN A 39 -7.45 -80.88 38.82
C GLN A 39 -8.00 -81.15 40.22
N VAL A 40 -8.85 -80.27 40.76
CA VAL A 40 -9.45 -80.47 42.09
C VAL A 40 -10.53 -81.55 42.02
N LYS A 41 -10.23 -82.74 42.57
CA LYS A 41 -11.19 -83.85 42.73
C LYS A 41 -11.72 -84.00 44.15
N GLU A 42 -10.95 -83.53 45.14
CA GLU A 42 -11.28 -83.62 46.56
C GLU A 42 -10.88 -82.34 47.30
N LEU A 43 -11.61 -82.01 48.37
CA LEU A 43 -11.52 -80.74 49.10
C LEU A 43 -10.17 -80.55 49.82
N LEU A 44 -9.50 -81.63 50.23
CA LEU A 44 -8.19 -81.62 50.90
C LEU A 44 -7.04 -82.06 49.98
N SER A 45 -7.15 -81.80 48.68
CA SER A 45 -6.08 -82.10 47.73
C SER A 45 -4.96 -81.04 47.77
N ALA A 46 -3.75 -81.43 47.35
CA ALA A 46 -2.63 -80.51 47.16
C ALA A 46 -2.98 -79.35 46.18
N TRP A 47 -3.88 -79.60 45.22
CA TRP A 47 -4.39 -78.59 44.29
C TRP A 47 -5.25 -77.54 44.98
N THR A 48 -6.09 -77.94 45.94
CA THR A 48 -6.89 -76.99 46.75
C THR A 48 -5.99 -76.08 47.57
N LEU A 49 -4.92 -76.62 48.18
CA LEU A 49 -3.92 -75.83 48.91
C LEU A 49 -3.23 -74.81 48.00
N LEU A 50 -2.86 -75.22 46.79
CA LEU A 50 -2.20 -74.36 45.81
C LEU A 50 -3.10 -73.19 45.35
N ILE A 51 -4.40 -73.43 45.18
CA ILE A 51 -5.40 -72.39 44.89
C ILE A 51 -5.49 -71.39 46.04
N VAL A 52 -5.56 -71.86 47.29
CA VAL A 52 -5.65 -70.98 48.47
C VAL A 52 -4.40 -70.11 48.63
N VAL A 53 -3.22 -70.70 48.51
CA VAL A 53 -1.95 -69.96 48.61
C VAL A 53 -1.83 -68.94 47.47
N SER A 54 -2.16 -69.34 46.23
CA SER A 54 -2.15 -68.43 45.07
C SER A 54 -3.11 -67.26 45.26
N GLY A 55 -4.30 -67.50 45.85
CA GLY A 55 -5.27 -66.46 46.16
C GLY A 55 -4.77 -65.45 47.19
N ILE A 56 -4.08 -65.92 48.22
CA ILE A 56 -3.48 -65.03 49.23
C ILE A 56 -2.39 -64.15 48.61
N VAL A 57 -1.50 -64.73 47.80
CA VAL A 57 -0.43 -63.97 47.13
C VAL A 57 -1.02 -62.96 46.15
N PHE A 58 -2.01 -63.36 45.37
CA PHE A 58 -2.71 -62.46 44.45
C PHE A 58 -3.36 -61.28 45.19
N PHE A 59 -4.03 -61.55 46.31
CA PHE A 59 -4.63 -60.50 47.14
C PHE A 59 -3.60 -59.52 47.71
N ILE A 60 -2.43 -60.01 48.13
CA ILE A 60 -1.32 -59.16 48.60
C ILE A 60 -0.82 -58.25 47.47
N THR A 61 -0.59 -58.80 46.27
CA THR A 61 -0.14 -58.00 45.11
C THR A 61 -1.16 -56.92 44.71
N TYR A 62 -2.45 -57.22 44.85
CA TYR A 62 -3.52 -56.26 44.60
C TYR A 62 -3.50 -55.10 45.60
N LEU A 63 -3.29 -55.39 46.90
CA LEU A 63 -3.17 -54.36 47.93
C LEU A 63 -1.94 -53.46 47.73
N GLU A 64 -0.81 -54.03 47.30
CA GLU A 64 0.39 -53.26 46.97
C GLU A 64 0.18 -52.35 45.76
N ARG A 65 -0.43 -52.87 44.68
CA ARG A 65 -0.81 -52.07 43.51
C ARG A 65 -1.75 -50.92 43.89
N TYR A 66 -2.75 -51.18 44.74
CA TYR A 66 -3.67 -50.14 45.22
C TYR A 66 -2.95 -49.05 46.03
N LYS A 67 -2.07 -49.43 46.96
CA LYS A 67 -1.24 -48.47 47.73
C LYS A 67 -0.32 -47.66 46.83
N PHE A 68 0.23 -48.27 45.79
CA PHE A 68 1.10 -47.62 44.82
C PHE A 68 0.33 -46.59 43.97
N LEU A 69 -0.84 -46.97 43.42
CA LEU A 69 -1.70 -46.06 42.65
C LEU A 69 -2.22 -44.89 43.51
N LYS A 70 -2.47 -45.10 44.80
CA LYS A 70 -2.88 -44.02 45.72
C LYS A 70 -1.74 -43.05 46.05
N LYS A 71 -0.49 -43.48 45.95
CA LYS A 71 0.70 -42.61 46.09
C LYS A 71 1.02 -41.83 44.81
N PHE A 72 0.26 -42.03 43.72
CA PHE A 72 0.42 -41.25 42.50
C PHE A 72 0.19 -39.76 42.84
N PRO A 73 1.21 -38.88 42.71
CA PRO A 73 1.13 -37.54 43.26
C PRO A 73 0.15 -36.68 42.47
N ILE A 74 -0.98 -36.31 43.10
CA ILE A 74 -1.95 -35.35 42.56
C ILE A 74 -1.27 -33.99 42.27
N SER A 75 -0.25 -33.64 43.05
CA SER A 75 0.58 -32.44 42.86
C SER A 75 1.28 -32.37 41.50
N LEU A 76 1.53 -33.50 40.84
CA LEU A 76 2.12 -33.52 39.50
C LEU A 76 1.11 -33.09 38.44
N ILE A 77 -0.15 -33.51 38.58
CA ILE A 77 -1.24 -33.13 37.67
C ILE A 77 -1.48 -31.63 37.79
N GLU A 78 -1.58 -31.11 39.02
CA GLU A 78 -1.74 -29.67 39.27
C GLU A 78 -0.55 -28.85 38.72
N SER A 79 0.68 -29.34 38.86
CA SER A 79 1.86 -28.65 38.34
C SER A 79 1.93 -28.60 36.81
N VAL A 80 1.44 -29.65 36.15
CA VAL A 80 1.37 -29.72 34.68
C VAL A 80 0.25 -28.82 34.19
N GLU A 81 -0.92 -28.85 34.83
CA GLU A 81 -2.07 -28.00 34.51
C GLU A 81 -1.73 -26.51 34.65
N GLN A 82 -1.13 -26.09 35.77
CA GLN A 82 -0.64 -24.71 35.94
C GLN A 82 0.39 -24.31 34.87
N SER A 83 1.28 -25.24 34.47
CA SER A 83 2.29 -24.95 33.46
C SER A 83 1.71 -24.78 32.05
N LEU A 84 0.57 -25.41 31.77
CA LEU A 84 -0.17 -25.27 30.53
C LEU A 84 -0.95 -23.96 30.52
N GLU A 85 -1.67 -23.64 31.59
CA GLU A 85 -2.40 -22.37 31.73
C GLU A 85 -1.47 -21.16 31.59
N LEU A 86 -0.28 -21.20 32.22
CA LEU A 86 0.71 -20.11 32.09
C LEU A 86 1.19 -19.90 30.65
N LYS A 87 1.32 -20.99 29.87
CA LYS A 87 1.72 -20.88 28.45
C LYS A 87 0.61 -20.28 27.60
N ASP A 88 -0.63 -20.65 27.85
CA ASP A 88 -1.77 -20.12 27.11
C ASP A 88 -1.93 -18.62 27.36
N ILE A 89 -1.78 -18.18 28.61
CA ILE A 89 -1.77 -16.74 28.98
C ILE A 89 -0.62 -15.99 28.27
N GLU A 90 0.57 -16.59 28.18
CA GLU A 90 1.71 -15.97 27.49
C GLU A 90 1.47 -15.83 25.99
N ILE A 91 0.85 -16.84 25.36
CA ILE A 91 0.48 -16.81 23.94
C ILE A 91 -0.55 -15.70 23.67
N GLU A 92 -1.55 -15.55 24.54
CA GLU A 92 -2.56 -14.50 24.41
C GLU A 92 -1.97 -13.10 24.55
N ARG A 93 -1.06 -12.89 25.51
CA ARG A 93 -0.37 -11.59 25.67
C ARG A 93 0.45 -11.21 24.44
N ARG A 94 1.21 -12.16 23.87
CA ARG A 94 1.99 -11.89 22.65
C ARG A 94 1.10 -11.55 21.47
N LYS A 95 -0.06 -12.21 21.34
CA LYS A 95 -1.04 -11.90 20.28
C LYS A 95 -1.58 -10.48 20.44
N SER A 96 -1.97 -10.06 21.64
CA SER A 96 -2.51 -8.73 21.88
C SER A 96 -1.45 -7.62 21.71
N GLU A 97 -0.20 -7.86 22.09
CA GLU A 97 0.91 -6.94 21.82
C GLU A 97 1.14 -6.74 20.31
N ILE A 98 1.17 -7.82 19.53
CA ILE A 98 1.31 -7.75 18.07
C ILE A 98 0.14 -6.98 17.44
N GLU A 99 -1.08 -7.22 17.92
CA GLU A 99 -2.27 -6.52 17.44
C GLU A 99 -2.21 -5.02 17.77
N ASN A 100 -1.82 -4.66 18.99
CA ASN A 100 -1.64 -3.26 19.38
C ASN A 100 -0.56 -2.55 18.54
N ILE A 101 0.56 -3.23 18.24
CA ILE A 101 1.60 -2.68 17.36
C ILE A 101 1.04 -2.42 15.95
N LYS A 102 0.27 -3.37 15.40
CA LYS A 102 -0.38 -3.19 14.08
C LYS A 102 -1.37 -2.03 14.08
N ILE A 103 -2.18 -1.90 15.14
CA ILE A 103 -3.15 -0.80 15.28
C ILE A 103 -2.42 0.55 15.36
N ASN A 104 -1.36 0.63 16.17
CA ASN A 104 -0.59 1.87 16.32
C ASN A 104 0.09 2.27 15.01
N LYS A 105 0.72 1.32 14.31
CA LYS A 105 1.33 1.57 12.99
C LYS A 105 0.27 2.04 11.96
N SER A 106 -0.93 1.46 12.00
CA SER A 106 -2.05 1.88 11.13
C SER A 106 -2.55 3.29 11.47
N LYS A 107 -2.66 3.62 12.76
CA LYS A 107 -3.05 4.97 13.23
C LYS A 107 -2.04 6.03 12.85
N GLU A 108 -0.75 5.75 13.03
CA GLU A 108 0.34 6.64 12.65
C GLU A 108 0.33 6.93 11.14
N ARG A 109 0.23 5.88 10.31
CA ARG A 109 0.07 6.02 8.86
C ARG A 109 -1.17 6.84 8.49
N SER A 110 -2.30 6.61 9.16
CA SER A 110 -3.53 7.35 8.90
C SER A 110 -3.40 8.83 9.28
N SER A 111 -2.69 9.13 10.37
CA SER A 111 -2.37 10.52 10.77
C SER A 111 -1.55 11.20 9.68
N LEU A 112 -0.45 10.58 9.24
CA LEU A 112 0.44 11.15 8.23
C LEU A 112 -0.27 11.36 6.88
N ILE A 113 -1.16 10.45 6.48
CA ILE A 113 -2.01 10.63 5.30
C ILE A 113 -2.93 11.84 5.47
N ASN A 114 -3.58 11.97 6.62
CA ASN A 114 -4.48 13.10 6.89
C ASN A 114 -3.72 14.42 6.96
N ASP A 115 -2.53 14.43 7.55
CA ASP A 115 -1.65 15.59 7.63
C ASP A 115 -1.21 15.99 6.20
N SER A 116 -0.79 15.03 5.38
CA SER A 116 -0.46 15.26 3.96
C SER A 116 -1.63 15.84 3.16
N ILE A 117 -2.86 15.33 3.40
CA ILE A 117 -4.08 15.85 2.77
C ILE A 117 -4.34 17.29 3.24
N SER A 118 -4.22 17.55 4.54
CA SER A 118 -4.42 18.87 5.14
C SER A 118 -3.42 19.87 4.56
N ASP A 119 -2.14 19.53 4.50
CA ASP A 119 -1.08 20.38 3.96
C ASP A 119 -1.30 20.65 2.46
N THR A 120 -1.77 19.66 1.72
CA THR A 120 -2.14 19.83 0.30
C THR A 120 -3.33 20.79 0.15
N ILE A 121 -4.33 20.70 1.03
CA ILE A 121 -5.49 21.62 1.04
C ILE A 121 -5.05 23.05 1.38
N VAL A 122 -4.13 23.22 2.33
CA VAL A 122 -3.52 24.53 2.64
C VAL A 122 -2.79 25.06 1.41
N GLY A 123 -1.94 24.25 0.77
CA GLY A 123 -1.24 24.62 -0.46
C GLY A 123 -2.19 25.03 -1.60
N LEU A 124 -3.32 24.36 -1.77
CA LEU A 124 -4.36 24.73 -2.74
C LEU A 124 -5.02 26.09 -2.46
N ASN A 125 -5.07 26.50 -1.20
CA ASN A 125 -5.60 27.80 -0.79
C ASN A 125 -4.55 28.90 -0.98
N ASP A 126 -3.28 28.61 -0.70
CA ASP A 126 -2.17 29.54 -0.87
C ASP A 126 -1.82 29.77 -2.35
N GLN A 127 -2.02 28.76 -3.20
CA GLN A 127 -1.84 28.86 -4.66
C GLN A 127 -3.04 29.47 -5.40
N THR A 128 -3.97 30.16 -4.73
CA THR A 128 -5.12 30.81 -5.39
C THR A 128 -4.73 32.08 -6.16
N CYS A 129 -3.65 32.02 -6.96
CA CYS A 129 -2.93 33.08 -7.68
C CYS A 129 -1.98 33.95 -6.83
N THR A 130 -0.77 33.45 -6.62
CA THR A 130 0.45 34.28 -6.50
C THR A 130 0.77 35.07 -7.77
N LEU A 131 -0.01 34.91 -8.84
CA LEU A 131 0.08 35.67 -10.10
C LEU A 131 -0.58 37.07 -10.03
N SER A 132 -1.01 37.51 -8.83
CA SER A 132 -1.60 38.83 -8.58
C SER A 132 -0.58 39.90 -8.16
N SER A 133 0.67 39.54 -7.92
CA SER A 133 1.74 40.53 -7.71
C SER A 133 2.15 41.13 -9.06
N LYS A 134 1.93 42.43 -9.21
CA LYS A 134 2.51 43.27 -10.26
C LYS A 134 3.99 42.94 -10.45
N GLU A 135 4.35 42.27 -11.54
CA GLU A 135 5.74 42.14 -11.98
C GLU A 135 5.94 43.12 -13.15
N ASP A 136 6.95 43.99 -13.02
CA ASP A 136 7.10 45.23 -13.80
C ASP A 136 7.89 45.07 -15.11
N THR A 137 8.34 43.85 -15.49
CA THR A 137 9.18 43.68 -16.70
C THR A 137 8.76 42.55 -17.64
N ILE A 138 8.88 42.83 -18.95
CA ILE A 138 8.46 41.96 -20.06
C ILE A 138 9.31 40.67 -20.14
N ASP A 139 10.59 40.75 -19.75
CA ASP A 139 11.53 39.63 -19.82
C ASP A 139 11.35 38.60 -18.68
N GLU A 140 10.80 39.00 -17.53
CA GLU A 140 10.41 38.08 -16.45
C GLU A 140 9.10 37.35 -16.77
N ILE A 141 8.20 38.00 -17.51
CA ILE A 141 6.94 37.42 -17.98
C ILE A 141 7.19 36.40 -19.11
N ALA A 142 8.15 36.61 -20.00
CA ALA A 142 8.41 35.65 -21.09
C ALA A 142 9.16 34.39 -20.60
N ASN A 143 10.07 34.52 -19.62
CA ASN A 143 10.96 33.42 -19.21
C ASN A 143 10.40 32.47 -18.14
N LYS A 144 9.28 32.81 -17.47
CA LYS A 144 8.59 31.91 -16.52
C LYS A 144 7.55 30.98 -17.17
N LEU A 145 7.08 31.30 -18.37
CA LEU A 145 5.67 31.05 -18.70
C LEU A 145 5.33 29.88 -19.63
N CYS A 146 6.24 28.95 -19.90
CA CYS A 146 5.88 27.70 -20.55
C CYS A 146 6.49 26.52 -19.79
N ASP A 147 5.62 25.58 -19.40
CA ASP A 147 5.86 24.32 -18.67
C ASP A 147 6.32 24.41 -17.21
N LYS A 148 7.23 25.34 -16.87
CA LYS A 148 7.76 25.45 -15.49
C LYS A 148 6.70 25.83 -14.46
N ASP A 149 5.79 26.76 -14.78
CA ASP A 149 4.73 27.17 -13.84
C ASP A 149 3.76 26.00 -13.51
N VAL A 150 3.50 25.11 -14.47
CA VAL A 150 2.65 23.92 -14.28
C VAL A 150 3.38 22.88 -13.45
N GLU A 151 4.64 22.59 -13.80
CA GLU A 151 5.49 21.63 -13.08
C GLU A 151 5.73 22.08 -11.63
N ASP A 152 6.09 23.35 -11.41
CA ASP A 152 6.32 23.94 -10.09
C ASP A 152 5.02 23.94 -9.24
N GLY A 153 3.89 24.31 -9.85
CA GLY A 153 2.59 24.29 -9.19
C GLY A 153 2.19 22.88 -8.72
N LEU A 154 2.40 21.88 -9.58
CA LEU A 154 2.14 20.48 -9.26
C LEU A 154 3.09 19.91 -8.22
N ILE A 155 4.40 20.21 -8.33
CA ILE A 155 5.40 19.79 -7.35
C ILE A 155 5.01 20.36 -5.99
N GLN A 156 4.63 21.63 -5.90
CA GLN A 156 4.26 22.23 -4.62
C GLN A 156 2.98 21.62 -4.02
N ILE A 157 1.96 21.32 -4.83
CA ILE A 157 0.72 20.68 -4.34
C ILE A 157 0.94 19.24 -3.94
N LEU A 158 1.71 18.50 -4.74
CA LEU A 158 1.95 17.08 -4.47
C LEU A 158 3.15 16.86 -3.55
N SER A 159 3.90 17.90 -3.17
CA SER A 159 5.04 17.79 -2.27
C SER A 159 4.70 17.01 -0.99
N PRO A 160 3.56 17.24 -0.29
CA PRO A 160 3.21 16.46 0.89
C PRO A 160 2.96 14.97 0.59
N PHE A 161 2.31 14.67 -0.56
CA PHE A 161 2.15 13.29 -1.02
C PHE A 161 3.50 12.63 -1.31
N ILE A 162 4.40 13.37 -1.97
CA ILE A 162 5.70 12.90 -2.41
C ILE A 162 6.65 12.69 -1.23
N SER A 163 6.66 13.60 -0.25
CA SER A 163 7.51 13.48 0.95
C SER A 163 7.14 12.27 1.79
N GLU A 164 5.85 11.96 1.89
CA GLU A 164 5.32 10.84 2.67
C GLU A 164 5.05 9.57 1.84
N VAL A 165 5.47 9.54 0.58
CA VAL A 165 5.08 8.47 -0.35
C VAL A 165 5.49 7.08 0.14
N TYR A 166 6.65 6.94 0.78
CA TYR A 166 7.14 5.67 1.33
C TYR A 166 6.31 5.18 2.52
N THR A 167 5.84 6.11 3.35
CA THR A 167 4.89 5.84 4.44
C THR A 167 3.54 5.40 3.88
N ILE A 168 3.05 6.12 2.86
CA ILE A 168 1.77 5.86 2.20
C ILE A 168 1.73 4.47 1.59
N ILE A 169 2.79 4.10 0.85
CA ILE A 169 2.92 2.80 0.16
C ILE A 169 3.43 1.67 1.06
N GLN A 170 3.83 1.95 2.30
CA GLN A 170 4.40 0.98 3.24
C GLN A 170 5.67 0.30 2.69
N GLY A 171 6.56 1.07 2.05
CA GLY A 171 7.75 0.56 1.37
C GLY A 171 9.03 1.30 1.72
N GLU A 172 9.73 0.81 2.75
CA GLU A 172 10.96 1.44 3.29
C GLU A 172 12.17 1.36 2.34
N ASN A 173 12.16 0.46 1.34
CA ASN A 173 13.24 0.31 0.33
C ASN A 173 12.69 0.26 -1.10
N SER A 174 11.56 0.90 -1.32
CA SER A 174 10.91 0.94 -2.63
C SER A 174 11.51 2.06 -3.49
N GLN A 175 11.57 1.86 -4.81
CA GLN A 175 11.83 2.94 -5.76
C GLN A 175 10.53 3.25 -6.47
N ILE A 176 10.16 4.53 -6.54
CA ILE A 176 8.88 4.96 -7.10
C ILE A 176 9.07 6.05 -8.15
N THR A 177 8.32 5.93 -9.25
CA THR A 177 8.16 6.98 -10.25
C THR A 177 6.70 7.41 -10.25
N VAL A 178 6.45 8.70 -10.09
CA VAL A 178 5.12 9.31 -10.07
C VAL A 178 5.04 10.33 -11.20
N GLY A 179 4.12 10.10 -12.13
CA GLY A 179 3.79 11.00 -13.21
C GLY A 179 2.33 11.40 -13.20
N VAL A 180 2.04 12.57 -13.77
CA VAL A 180 0.68 13.06 -13.99
C VAL A 180 0.54 13.39 -15.47
N TYR A 181 -0.42 12.74 -16.11
CA TYR A 181 -0.80 12.99 -17.49
C TYR A 181 -2.12 13.75 -17.53
N PHE A 182 -2.13 14.91 -18.19
CA PHE A 182 -3.33 15.69 -18.50
C PHE A 182 -3.70 15.47 -19.95
N GLN A 183 -4.98 15.21 -20.22
CA GLN A 183 -5.47 15.18 -21.61
C GLN A 183 -5.53 16.58 -22.20
N LYS A 184 -5.86 17.56 -21.35
CA LYS A 184 -6.16 18.95 -21.71
C LYS A 184 -5.76 19.86 -20.56
N ILE A 185 -4.65 20.58 -20.72
CA ILE A 185 -4.27 21.66 -19.83
C ILE A 185 -4.07 22.94 -20.65
N ALA A 186 -4.55 24.07 -20.14
CA ALA A 186 -4.45 25.33 -20.85
C ALA A 186 -3.00 25.78 -20.89
N GLN A 187 -2.44 25.96 -22.08
CA GLN A 187 -1.12 26.57 -22.26
C GLN A 187 -1.30 28.03 -22.64
N ASP A 188 -0.51 28.92 -22.03
CA ASP A 188 -0.53 30.35 -22.36
C ASP A 188 0.23 30.57 -23.68
N ASP A 189 -0.42 30.19 -24.79
CA ASP A 189 0.15 30.34 -26.12
C ASP A 189 -0.26 31.73 -26.66
N TRP A 190 0.64 32.69 -26.47
CA TRP A 190 0.43 34.12 -26.73
C TRP A 190 0.16 34.47 -28.20
N ILE A 191 0.16 33.51 -29.11
CA ILE A 191 0.37 33.77 -30.53
C ILE A 191 -0.92 34.19 -31.26
N GLU A 192 -2.12 33.78 -30.85
CA GLU A 192 -3.38 34.16 -31.55
C GLU A 192 -4.53 34.55 -30.63
N LYS A 193 -5.52 35.30 -31.15
CA LYS A 193 -6.76 35.73 -30.46
C LYS A 193 -7.72 34.57 -30.11
N SER A 194 -7.25 33.34 -30.12
CA SER A 194 -8.03 32.14 -29.82
C SER A 194 -8.01 31.84 -28.32
N LEU A 195 -8.99 31.06 -27.87
CA LEU A 195 -8.90 30.36 -26.59
C LEU A 195 -7.52 29.67 -26.50
N PRO A 196 -6.82 29.74 -25.34
CA PRO A 196 -5.54 29.07 -25.17
C PRO A 196 -5.67 27.60 -25.57
N PRO A 197 -4.73 27.06 -26.37
CA PRO A 197 -4.77 25.67 -26.79
C PRO A 197 -4.69 24.77 -25.55
N GLU A 198 -5.57 23.76 -25.54
CA GLU A 198 -5.51 22.69 -24.56
C GLU A 198 -4.72 21.54 -25.18
N ASN A 199 -3.50 21.33 -24.70
CA ASN A 199 -2.63 20.27 -25.17
C ASN A 199 -2.48 19.17 -24.12
N PRO A 200 -2.23 17.92 -24.53
CA PRO A 200 -1.85 16.87 -23.62
C PRO A 200 -0.47 17.16 -23.03
N MET A 201 -0.29 16.84 -21.75
CA MET A 201 0.96 17.10 -21.03
C MET A 201 1.22 15.99 -20.03
N LEU A 202 2.46 15.48 -20.02
CA LEU A 202 2.93 14.53 -19.01
C LEU A 202 4.02 15.21 -18.18
N ILE A 203 3.85 15.21 -16.86
CA ILE A 203 4.84 15.72 -15.91
C ILE A 203 5.23 14.59 -14.96
N VAL A 204 6.51 14.29 -14.88
CA VAL A 204 7.07 13.33 -13.93
C VAL A 204 7.58 14.09 -12.71
N ILE A 205 6.91 13.88 -11.57
CA ILE A 205 7.06 14.65 -10.34
C ILE A 205 8.10 14.01 -9.41
N LYS A 206 8.24 12.69 -9.49
CA LYS A 206 9.26 11.92 -8.78
C LYS A 206 9.71 10.78 -9.67
N ASP A 207 11.01 10.52 -9.71
CA ASP A 207 11.58 9.47 -10.57
C ASP A 207 12.79 8.79 -9.91
N ASP A 208 12.55 7.95 -8.90
CA ASP A 208 13.64 7.21 -8.26
C ASP A 208 14.16 6.04 -9.12
N ASN A 209 13.43 5.69 -10.18
CA ASN A 209 13.79 4.62 -11.09
C ASN A 209 14.58 5.13 -12.31
N GLU A 210 14.77 6.45 -12.46
CA GLU A 210 15.46 7.08 -13.59
C GLU A 210 14.83 6.68 -14.95
N ILE A 211 13.50 6.59 -15.01
CA ILE A 211 12.75 6.19 -16.20
C ILE A 211 11.99 7.33 -16.89
N LYS A 212 12.08 8.58 -16.38
CA LYS A 212 11.38 9.76 -16.92
C LYS A 212 11.53 9.88 -18.44
N ASP A 213 12.74 9.73 -18.96
CA ASP A 213 13.05 9.87 -20.39
C ASP A 213 12.46 8.76 -21.27
N TYR A 214 12.05 7.64 -20.65
CA TYR A 214 11.43 6.50 -21.34
C TYR A 214 9.91 6.60 -21.39
N ILE A 215 9.30 7.45 -20.56
CA ILE A 215 7.85 7.64 -20.54
C ILE A 215 7.48 8.66 -21.65
N PRO A 216 6.73 8.24 -22.68
CA PRO A 216 6.35 9.13 -23.77
C PRO A 216 5.39 10.22 -23.29
N ILE A 217 5.51 11.43 -23.82
CA ILE A 217 4.62 12.55 -23.48
C ILE A 217 3.24 12.37 -24.13
N ASP A 218 3.20 11.75 -25.31
CA ASP A 218 2.06 11.52 -26.20
C ASP A 218 1.36 10.18 -25.94
N LEU A 219 1.23 9.78 -24.67
CA LEU A 219 0.73 8.46 -24.22
C LEU A 219 -0.58 8.04 -24.87
N VAL A 220 -1.48 8.96 -25.19
CA VAL A 220 -2.79 8.64 -25.76
C VAL A 220 -2.87 8.99 -27.25
N GLU A 221 -2.11 9.98 -27.69
CA GLU A 221 -2.20 10.56 -29.03
C GLU A 221 -1.44 9.76 -30.09
N ASN A 222 -0.43 8.97 -29.69
CA ASN A 222 0.45 8.28 -30.62
C ASN A 222 0.00 6.85 -30.92
N PRO A 223 -0.58 6.57 -32.11
CA PRO A 223 -1.05 5.22 -32.47
C PRO A 223 0.09 4.27 -32.87
N THR A 224 1.34 4.77 -32.94
CA THR A 224 2.51 4.01 -33.41
C THR A 224 3.41 3.52 -32.27
N MET A 225 2.98 3.64 -31.01
CA MET A 225 3.74 3.10 -29.88
C MET A 225 3.88 1.58 -29.97
N ILE A 226 5.09 1.11 -29.71
CA ILE A 226 5.45 -0.31 -29.72
C ILE A 226 6.20 -0.68 -28.44
N GLY A 227 6.21 -1.98 -28.12
CA GLY A 227 6.95 -2.53 -26.97
C GLY A 227 6.43 -2.01 -25.63
N ASP A 228 7.34 -1.78 -24.68
CA ASP A 228 7.02 -1.39 -23.30
C ASP A 228 6.17 -0.12 -23.21
N LYS A 229 6.38 0.83 -24.14
CA LYS A 229 5.60 2.08 -24.22
C LYS A 229 4.13 1.80 -24.56
N GLN A 230 3.85 0.82 -25.42
CA GLN A 230 2.50 0.39 -25.77
C GLN A 230 1.77 -0.21 -24.56
N ILE A 231 2.50 -0.95 -23.70
CA ILE A 231 1.94 -1.50 -22.47
C ILE A 231 1.46 -0.36 -21.58
N LEU A 232 2.30 0.65 -21.35
CA LEU A 232 1.93 1.80 -20.52
C LEU A 232 0.74 2.57 -21.12
N GLN A 233 0.77 2.84 -22.43
CA GLN A 233 -0.35 3.44 -23.17
C GLN A 233 -1.66 2.68 -22.95
N GLN A 234 -1.66 1.35 -23.09
CA GLN A 234 -2.86 0.54 -22.92
C GLN A 234 -3.48 0.69 -21.52
N HIS A 235 -2.65 0.79 -20.48
CA HIS A 235 -3.13 0.97 -19.10
C HIS A 235 -3.71 2.36 -18.88
N VAL A 236 -3.07 3.39 -19.43
CA VAL A 236 -3.57 4.78 -19.40
C VAL A 236 -4.88 4.90 -20.16
N GLU A 237 -4.95 4.37 -21.39
CA GLU A 237 -6.20 4.35 -22.16
C GLU A 237 -7.30 3.57 -21.45
N THR A 238 -6.98 2.42 -20.86
CA THR A 238 -7.96 1.61 -20.10
C THR A 238 -8.48 2.36 -18.89
N CYS A 239 -7.61 3.09 -18.19
CA CYS A 239 -7.97 3.93 -17.06
C CYS A 239 -8.91 5.06 -17.50
N LEU A 240 -8.55 5.81 -18.55
CA LEU A 240 -9.30 6.96 -19.04
C LEU A 240 -10.63 6.56 -19.68
N ARG A 241 -10.64 5.57 -20.58
CA ARG A 241 -11.86 5.14 -21.29
C ARG A 241 -12.92 4.56 -20.36
N ASN A 242 -12.49 3.86 -19.32
CA ASN A 242 -13.40 3.23 -18.36
C ASN A 242 -13.57 4.04 -17.06
N ASN A 243 -12.91 5.20 -16.95
CA ASN A 243 -12.84 6.02 -15.74
C ASN A 243 -12.62 5.19 -14.45
N ARG A 244 -11.62 4.30 -14.48
CA ARG A 244 -11.37 3.35 -13.39
C ARG A 244 -9.91 3.29 -13.00
N TYR A 245 -9.68 3.01 -11.73
CA TYR A 245 -8.37 2.64 -11.22
C TYR A 245 -7.88 1.33 -11.86
N VAL A 246 -6.66 1.33 -12.38
CA VAL A 246 -6.01 0.18 -12.99
C VAL A 246 -4.75 -0.14 -12.20
N SER A 247 -4.59 -1.40 -11.79
CA SER A 247 -3.39 -1.89 -11.11
C SER A 247 -2.95 -3.19 -11.75
N SER A 248 -1.68 -3.29 -12.11
CA SER A 248 -1.11 -4.45 -12.79
C SER A 248 0.38 -4.58 -12.50
N GLN A 249 0.92 -5.77 -12.70
CA GLN A 249 2.36 -5.97 -12.82
C GLN A 249 2.74 -5.85 -14.29
N ILE A 250 3.76 -5.05 -14.59
CA ILE A 250 4.27 -4.86 -15.95
C ILE A 250 5.77 -5.07 -15.97
N ASP A 251 6.28 -5.52 -17.11
CA ASP A 251 7.70 -5.42 -17.45
C ASP A 251 7.89 -4.14 -18.27
N PHE A 252 8.74 -3.24 -17.81
CA PHE A 252 9.00 -1.96 -18.45
C PHE A 252 10.49 -1.64 -18.35
N CYS A 253 11.14 -1.34 -19.46
CA CYS A 253 12.58 -1.12 -19.53
C CYS A 253 13.40 -2.29 -18.91
N GLY A 254 12.93 -3.52 -19.08
CA GLY A 254 13.57 -4.75 -18.57
C GLY A 254 13.56 -4.90 -17.05
N SER A 255 12.64 -4.22 -16.36
CA SER A 255 12.41 -4.36 -14.93
C SER A 255 10.92 -4.59 -14.66
N ASN A 256 10.63 -5.43 -13.67
CA ASN A 256 9.27 -5.64 -13.19
C ASN A 256 8.82 -4.50 -12.27
N PHE A 257 7.68 -3.89 -12.60
CA PHE A 257 7.04 -2.85 -11.83
C PHE A 257 5.61 -3.24 -11.47
N ASN A 258 5.16 -2.82 -10.29
CA ASN A 258 3.75 -2.67 -9.99
C ASN A 258 3.31 -1.30 -10.52
N LEU A 259 2.50 -1.29 -11.56
CA LEU A 259 1.91 -0.10 -12.15
C LEU A 259 0.54 0.16 -11.53
N VAL A 260 0.32 1.42 -11.17
CA VAL A 260 -1.00 1.97 -10.85
C VAL A 260 -1.28 3.14 -11.76
N VAL A 261 -2.48 3.16 -12.34
CA VAL A 261 -3.02 4.30 -13.08
C VAL A 261 -4.36 4.66 -12.48
N SER A 262 -4.50 5.90 -12.01
CA SER A 262 -5.72 6.40 -11.36
C SER A 262 -6.27 7.61 -12.11
N PRO A 263 -7.56 7.62 -12.49
CA PRO A 263 -8.13 8.72 -13.27
C PRO A 263 -8.20 10.00 -12.43
N ILE A 264 -7.87 11.12 -13.04
CA ILE A 264 -8.09 12.46 -12.50
C ILE A 264 -9.44 12.92 -13.05
N PRO A 265 -10.47 13.14 -12.23
CA PRO A 265 -11.80 13.53 -12.73
C PRO A 265 -11.82 14.96 -13.27
N TYR A 266 -12.93 15.38 -13.87
CA TYR A 266 -13.24 16.81 -14.05
C TYR A 266 -13.83 17.38 -12.75
N ALA A 267 -13.65 18.69 -12.51
CA ALA A 267 -14.08 19.34 -11.27
C ALA A 267 -15.59 19.18 -11.02
N CYS A 268 -16.38 19.38 -12.07
CA CYS A 268 -17.84 19.33 -12.03
C CYS A 268 -18.44 18.01 -12.55
N ASP A 269 -17.62 17.06 -13.00
CA ASP A 269 -18.08 15.77 -13.52
C ASP A 269 -17.09 14.65 -13.16
N GLU A 270 -17.41 13.89 -12.12
CA GLU A 270 -16.60 12.76 -11.66
C GLU A 270 -16.65 11.56 -12.62
N ASN A 271 -17.61 11.52 -13.55
CA ASN A 271 -17.75 10.42 -14.51
C ASN A 271 -16.86 10.60 -15.75
N ARG A 272 -16.22 11.77 -15.89
CA ARG A 272 -15.31 12.07 -16.98
C ARG A 272 -13.90 12.30 -16.43
N PRO A 273 -12.88 11.59 -16.94
CA PRO A 273 -11.50 11.90 -16.58
C PRO A 273 -10.98 13.08 -17.42
N SER A 274 -10.18 13.94 -16.79
CA SER A 274 -9.39 15.01 -17.40
C SER A 274 -7.91 14.63 -17.58
N GLY A 275 -7.49 13.53 -16.95
CA GLY A 275 -6.12 13.05 -16.93
C GLY A 275 -5.98 11.76 -16.13
N ALA A 276 -4.75 11.35 -15.87
CA ALA A 276 -4.42 10.18 -15.07
C ALA A 276 -3.13 10.42 -14.25
N MET A 277 -3.14 9.97 -13.00
CA MET A 277 -1.92 9.82 -12.22
C MET A 277 -1.36 8.43 -12.47
N ILE A 278 -0.07 8.37 -12.83
CA ILE A 278 0.67 7.17 -13.21
C ILE A 278 1.74 6.93 -12.14
N ILE A 279 1.75 5.75 -11.53
CA ILE A 279 2.67 5.41 -10.45
C ILE A 279 3.30 4.05 -10.74
N LEU A 280 4.62 4.03 -10.88
CA LEU A 280 5.41 2.80 -11.02
C LEU A 280 6.18 2.53 -9.74
N LEU A 281 5.95 1.36 -9.16
CA LEU A 281 6.57 0.93 -7.91
C LEU A 281 7.43 -0.31 -8.15
N LYS A 282 8.70 -0.23 -7.78
CA LYS A 282 9.63 -1.36 -7.82
C LYS A 282 9.77 -2.01 -6.45
N ASN A 283 9.94 -3.33 -6.44
CA ASN A 283 10.24 -4.16 -5.27
C ASN A 283 9.17 -4.22 -4.16
N ASN A 284 7.96 -3.72 -4.39
CA ASN A 284 6.90 -3.76 -3.36
C ASN A 284 5.50 -3.64 -3.97
N GLU A 285 4.48 -4.15 -3.27
CA GLU A 285 3.07 -4.04 -3.67
C GLU A 285 2.42 -2.79 -3.07
N PHE A 286 1.39 -2.26 -3.75
CA PHE A 286 0.60 -1.17 -3.19
C PHE A 286 -0.33 -1.67 -2.08
N PRO A 287 -0.52 -0.90 -1.00
CA PRO A 287 -1.45 -1.26 0.05
C PRO A 287 -2.91 -1.22 -0.44
N LYS A 288 -3.80 -2.00 0.18
CA LYS A 288 -5.19 -2.19 -0.29
C LYS A 288 -6.03 -0.91 -0.33
N ASP A 289 -5.67 0.09 0.46
CA ASP A 289 -6.35 1.39 0.54
C ASP A 289 -5.70 2.45 -0.36
N PHE A 290 -4.64 2.11 -1.10
CA PHE A 290 -3.91 3.05 -1.95
C PHE A 290 -4.81 3.72 -3.00
N GLU A 291 -5.73 2.97 -3.62
CA GLU A 291 -6.72 3.53 -4.55
C GLU A 291 -7.50 4.69 -3.92
N LYS A 292 -7.92 4.55 -2.65
CA LYS A 292 -8.69 5.60 -1.97
C LYS A 292 -7.82 6.84 -1.70
N ILE A 293 -6.57 6.62 -1.33
CA ILE A 293 -5.61 7.70 -1.05
C ILE A 293 -5.34 8.48 -2.35
N VAL A 294 -5.00 7.79 -3.43
CA VAL A 294 -4.72 8.42 -4.74
C VAL A 294 -5.95 9.16 -5.27
N LYS A 295 -7.17 8.64 -5.08
CA LYS A 295 -8.41 9.35 -5.43
C LYS A 295 -8.54 10.70 -4.73
N ILE A 296 -8.13 10.82 -3.47
CA ILE A 296 -8.17 12.09 -2.74
C ILE A 296 -7.20 13.09 -3.40
N PHE A 297 -5.95 12.70 -3.64
CA PHE A 297 -4.98 13.57 -4.32
C PHE A 297 -5.40 13.93 -5.74
N ASN A 298 -5.99 13.00 -6.50
CA ASN A 298 -6.55 13.28 -7.81
C ASN A 298 -7.68 14.32 -7.76
N ARG A 299 -8.51 14.34 -6.71
CA ARG A 299 -9.53 15.37 -6.52
C ARG A 299 -8.92 16.74 -6.21
N LEU A 300 -7.84 16.77 -5.42
CA LEU A 300 -7.09 17.99 -5.12
C LEU A 300 -6.43 18.55 -6.39
N LEU A 301 -5.81 17.68 -7.20
CA LEU A 301 -5.28 18.03 -8.53
C LEU A 301 -6.36 18.58 -9.47
N THR A 302 -7.54 17.98 -9.46
CA THR A 302 -8.66 18.43 -10.28
C THR A 302 -9.04 19.88 -9.95
N ASN A 303 -9.10 20.22 -8.66
CA ASN A 303 -9.42 21.57 -8.21
C ASN A 303 -8.33 22.57 -8.59
N TRP A 304 -7.07 22.17 -8.47
CA TRP A 304 -5.95 22.99 -8.91
C TRP A 304 -5.98 23.24 -10.41
N MET A 305 -6.10 22.19 -11.21
CA MET A 305 -6.14 22.27 -12.68
C MET A 305 -7.29 23.17 -13.13
N TYR A 306 -8.47 23.07 -12.48
CA TYR A 306 -9.60 23.97 -12.76
C TYR A 306 -9.26 25.44 -12.48
N LYS A 307 -8.65 25.75 -11.33
CA LYS A 307 -8.21 27.10 -10.98
C LYS A 307 -7.15 27.61 -11.95
N TYR A 308 -6.16 26.78 -12.27
CA TYR A 308 -5.08 27.08 -13.20
C TYR A 308 -5.62 27.42 -14.59
N ASN A 309 -6.43 26.52 -15.18
CA ASN A 309 -7.05 26.75 -16.48
C ASN A 309 -7.89 28.04 -16.46
N SER A 310 -8.72 28.24 -15.43
CA SER A 310 -9.53 29.46 -15.29
C SER A 310 -8.66 30.73 -15.26
N CYS A 311 -7.50 30.67 -14.59
CA CYS A 311 -6.54 31.77 -14.56
C CYS A 311 -5.96 32.07 -15.94
N VAL A 312 -5.49 31.05 -16.66
CA VAL A 312 -4.95 31.18 -18.03
C VAL A 312 -6.03 31.71 -18.98
N PHE A 313 -7.26 31.20 -18.91
CA PHE A 313 -8.38 31.69 -19.71
C PHE A 313 -8.71 33.15 -19.41
N ASN A 314 -8.82 33.54 -18.14
CA ASN A 314 -9.12 34.94 -17.75
C ASN A 314 -8.00 35.90 -18.19
N ARG A 315 -6.75 35.45 -18.16
CA ARG A 315 -5.59 36.23 -18.64
C ARG A 315 -5.70 36.56 -20.14
N ASN A 316 -6.26 35.63 -20.93
CA ASN A 316 -6.28 35.71 -22.39
C ASN A 316 -7.61 36.21 -22.98
N SER A 317 -8.70 36.20 -22.20
CA SER A 317 -10.06 36.50 -22.70
C SER A 317 -10.50 37.95 -22.56
N GLU A 318 -9.78 38.80 -21.80
CA GLU A 318 -10.21 40.18 -21.57
C GLU A 318 -9.46 41.19 -22.45
N VAL A 319 -9.77 41.23 -23.75
CA VAL A 319 -9.36 42.33 -24.64
C VAL A 319 -10.18 43.58 -24.28
N TYR A 320 -9.50 44.61 -23.79
CA TYR A 320 -10.07 45.91 -23.41
C TYR A 320 -10.24 46.84 -24.61
N LEU A 321 -9.21 46.92 -25.47
CA LEU A 321 -9.16 47.89 -26.55
C LEU A 321 -8.24 47.41 -27.67
N GLU A 322 -8.73 47.39 -28.91
CA GLU A 322 -7.91 47.13 -30.09
C GLU A 322 -7.70 48.44 -30.84
N PHE A 323 -6.44 48.89 -30.94
CA PHE A 323 -6.03 50.01 -31.76
C PHE A 323 -5.44 49.49 -33.06
N ASP A 324 -6.08 49.81 -34.18
CA ASP A 324 -5.48 49.61 -35.49
C ASP A 324 -4.55 50.80 -35.79
N LEU A 325 -3.26 50.51 -35.96
CA LEU A 325 -2.24 51.51 -36.29
C LEU A 325 -2.03 51.65 -37.80
N SER A 326 -2.77 50.91 -38.62
CA SER A 326 -2.66 51.03 -40.07
C SER A 326 -3.15 52.42 -40.52
N LYS A 327 -2.24 53.22 -41.08
CA LYS A 327 -2.60 54.35 -41.95
C LYS A 327 -2.86 53.81 -43.36
N GLU A 328 -3.75 54.45 -44.10
CA GLU A 328 -4.08 54.11 -45.49
C GLU A 328 -2.83 53.70 -46.29
N GLY A 329 -2.70 52.40 -46.55
CA GLY A 329 -1.65 51.83 -47.40
C GLY A 329 -0.51 51.09 -46.70
N ASP A 330 -0.44 51.01 -45.36
CA ASP A 330 0.65 50.30 -44.67
C ASP A 330 0.17 49.23 -43.67
N VAL A 331 1.02 48.20 -43.54
CA VAL A 331 0.80 46.87 -42.95
C VAL A 331 0.00 46.89 -41.62
N ASN A 332 -0.96 45.94 -41.49
CA ASN A 332 -1.90 45.73 -40.35
C ASN A 332 -1.20 45.58 -38.98
N ASN A 333 -0.69 46.67 -38.43
CA ASN A 333 -0.19 46.73 -37.06
C ASN A 333 -1.36 46.96 -36.11
N LYS A 334 -1.62 46.01 -35.22
CA LYS A 334 -2.67 46.16 -34.20
C LYS A 334 -2.08 46.11 -32.81
N ILE A 335 -2.44 47.08 -31.97
CA ILE A 335 -2.21 47.05 -30.53
C ILE A 335 -3.49 46.53 -29.87
N ILE A 336 -3.41 45.39 -29.20
CA ILE A 336 -4.50 44.80 -28.42
C ILE A 336 -4.17 45.05 -26.95
N LEU A 337 -4.88 45.97 -26.30
CA LEU A 337 -4.87 46.16 -24.86
C LEU A 337 -5.85 45.21 -24.20
N TYR A 338 -5.46 44.70 -23.03
CA TYR A 338 -6.24 43.80 -22.20
C TYR A 338 -6.70 44.52 -20.93
N ASN A 339 -7.81 44.10 -20.31
CA ASN A 339 -8.40 44.77 -19.14
C ASN A 339 -7.45 44.79 -17.93
N ASN A 340 -6.51 43.86 -17.90
CA ASN A 340 -5.46 43.77 -16.90
C ASN A 340 -4.29 44.77 -17.13
N GLY A 341 -4.43 45.69 -18.09
CA GLY A 341 -3.43 46.73 -18.39
C GLY A 341 -2.30 46.30 -19.31
N ARG A 342 -2.30 45.06 -19.81
CA ARG A 342 -1.29 44.57 -20.76
C ARG A 342 -1.63 44.97 -22.20
N TYR A 343 -0.64 44.94 -23.09
CA TYR A 343 -0.85 45.16 -24.52
C TYR A 343 -0.05 44.19 -25.38
N LYS A 344 -0.56 43.86 -26.57
CA LYS A 344 0.10 43.04 -27.60
C LYS A 344 0.16 43.83 -28.90
N ILE A 345 1.34 43.92 -29.52
CA ILE A 345 1.50 44.47 -30.87
C ILE A 345 1.58 43.29 -31.84
N THR A 346 0.65 43.18 -32.78
CA THR A 346 0.68 42.17 -33.85
C THR A 346 1.18 42.81 -35.14
N ASN A 347 2.20 42.21 -35.75
CA ASN A 347 2.76 42.61 -37.04
C ASN A 347 2.68 41.41 -38.00
N PRO A 348 2.08 41.51 -39.20
CA PRO A 348 1.85 40.38 -40.12
C PRO A 348 3.10 39.84 -40.82
N THR A 349 4.24 40.54 -40.75
CA THR A 349 5.46 40.18 -41.49
C THR A 349 6.58 39.80 -40.53
N HIS A 350 7.05 38.56 -40.69
CA HIS A 350 8.12 37.83 -39.96
C HIS A 350 7.60 36.95 -38.81
N LEU A 351 7.40 35.64 -39.01
CA LEU A 351 8.48 34.64 -39.05
C LEU A 351 9.65 35.07 -38.14
N VAL A 352 9.58 34.55 -36.91
CA VAL A 352 10.64 34.48 -35.90
C VAL A 352 12.04 34.68 -36.50
N GLN A 353 12.64 35.83 -36.20
CA GLN A 353 14.09 35.93 -36.08
C GLN A 353 14.38 36.43 -34.67
N GLU A 354 14.88 35.50 -33.84
CA GLU A 354 15.56 35.79 -32.59
C GLU A 354 16.70 36.77 -32.87
N VAL A 355 16.65 37.93 -32.21
CA VAL A 355 17.82 38.78 -32.05
C VAL A 355 18.25 38.65 -30.60
N ASN A 356 19.25 37.80 -30.37
CA ASN A 356 20.00 37.75 -29.12
C ASN A 356 20.73 39.08 -28.94
N ASN A 357 20.54 39.70 -27.78
CA ASN A 357 21.50 40.63 -27.18
C ASN A 357 21.78 40.18 -25.76
#